data_AF-A0A7K3RQQ2-F1
#
_entry.id   AF-A0A7K3RQQ2-F1
#
_cell.length_a   1.000
_cell.length_b   1.000
_cell.length_c   1.000
_cell.angle_alpha   90.00
_cell.angle_beta   90.00
_cell.angle_gamma   90.00
#
_symmetry.space_group_name_H-M   'P 1'
#
loop_
_entity.id
_entity.type
_entity.pdbx_description
1 polymer ?
#
loop_
_entity_poly.entity_id
_entity_poly.type
_entity_poly.pdbx_seq_one_letter_code
_entity_poly.pdbx_strand_id
1 'polypeptide(L)'
;MTYPSRTLILPPQLTASARRLRTTALRRGLRVVEAAASAVSEGPGRPGWAAGAEGGAHSVHLHAGPSFADVVAPALGVALLEAPADWLARLPRALTQREVRAMPIGEAYRLRRPVFVKSPNDKGISALVYADGSRLPGPDAVDPATVVLVSDVMTFAVEYRLFLLDGAVHTASQYAEAGRLRLGPPTAAALA
;
A
#
# COMPACT_ATOMS: atom_id res chain seq x y z
N MET A 1 -4.74 -21.68 -28.75
CA MET A 1 -4.41 -20.35 -28.22
C MET A 1 -3.56 -20.54 -26.98
N THR A 2 -2.26 -20.26 -27.07
CA THR A 2 -1.35 -20.32 -25.92
C THR A 2 -1.58 -19.06 -25.10
N TYR A 3 -2.10 -19.20 -23.87
CA TYR A 3 -2.25 -18.06 -22.98
C TYR A 3 -0.87 -17.51 -22.61
N PRO A 4 -0.72 -16.18 -22.50
CA PRO A 4 0.51 -15.59 -21.99
C PRO A 4 0.84 -16.21 -20.64
N SER A 5 2.08 -16.66 -20.45
CA SER A 5 2.51 -17.22 -19.17
C SER A 5 2.53 -16.10 -18.12
N ARG A 6 1.83 -16.33 -17.00
CA ARG A 6 1.65 -15.36 -15.93
C ARG A 6 2.41 -15.81 -14.68
N THR A 7 3.26 -14.93 -14.15
CA THR A 7 4.07 -15.21 -12.96
C THR A 7 3.72 -14.25 -11.83
N LEU A 8 3.51 -14.78 -10.62
CA LEU A 8 3.39 -14.01 -9.39
C LEU A 8 4.69 -14.13 -8.57
N ILE A 9 5.32 -13.00 -8.29
CA ILE A 9 6.50 -12.88 -7.41
C ILE A 9 6.06 -12.51 -6.00
N LEU A 10 6.58 -13.24 -5.02
CA LEU A 10 6.32 -13.03 -3.59
C LEU A 10 7.66 -12.99 -2.81
N PRO A 11 7.74 -12.20 -1.73
CA PRO A 11 8.85 -12.30 -0.78
C PRO A 11 8.80 -13.65 -0.02
N PRO A 12 9.93 -14.15 0.52
CA PRO A 12 9.99 -15.46 1.15
C PRO A 12 9.18 -15.56 2.45
N GLN A 13 8.98 -14.44 3.16
CA GLN A 13 8.21 -14.38 4.39
C GLN A 13 6.77 -13.97 4.08
N LEU A 14 5.91 -14.97 3.86
CA LEU A 14 4.52 -14.72 3.46
C LEU A 14 3.64 -14.29 4.65
N THR A 15 2.91 -13.20 4.45
CA THR A 15 1.76 -12.83 5.28
C THR A 15 0.58 -13.79 5.04
N ALA A 16 -0.43 -13.77 5.91
CA ALA A 16 -1.66 -14.54 5.70
C ALA A 16 -2.35 -14.19 4.37
N SER A 17 -2.35 -12.90 3.99
CA SER A 17 -2.89 -12.44 2.70
C SER A 17 -2.05 -12.94 1.53
N ALA A 18 -0.72 -12.88 1.62
CA ALA A 18 0.17 -13.38 0.56
C ALA A 18 0.02 -14.90 0.36
N ARG A 19 -0.19 -15.68 1.43
CA ARG A 19 -0.51 -17.11 1.34
C ARG A 19 -1.83 -17.36 0.59
N ARG A 20 -2.89 -16.59 0.88
CA ARG A 20 -4.17 -16.71 0.17
C ARG A 20 -4.04 -16.34 -1.31
N LEU A 21 -3.25 -15.31 -1.60
CA LEU A 21 -2.96 -14.88 -2.97
C LEU A 21 -2.19 -15.96 -3.73
N ARG A 22 -1.13 -16.55 -3.15
CA ARG A 22 -0.39 -17.69 -3.69
C ARG A 22 -1.31 -18.85 -4.07
N THR A 23 -2.14 -19.32 -3.14
CA THR A 23 -3.07 -20.42 -3.40
C THR A 23 -4.05 -20.08 -4.53
N THR A 24 -4.51 -18.84 -4.60
CA THR A 24 -5.41 -18.39 -5.66
C THR A 24 -4.70 -18.29 -7.01
N ALA A 25 -3.47 -17.80 -7.05
CA ALA A 25 -2.64 -17.72 -8.25
C ALA A 25 -2.39 -19.12 -8.83
N LEU A 26 -1.99 -20.08 -8.00
CA LEU A 26 -1.79 -21.48 -8.43
C LEU A 26 -3.07 -22.10 -8.99
N ARG A 27 -4.22 -21.91 -8.32
CA ARG A 27 -5.53 -22.39 -8.84
C ARG A 27 -5.94 -21.74 -10.16
N ARG A 28 -5.41 -20.56 -10.47
CA ARG A 28 -5.65 -19.82 -11.71
C ARG A 28 -4.57 -20.10 -12.78
N GLY A 29 -3.66 -21.05 -12.52
CA GLY A 29 -2.61 -21.45 -13.47
C GLY A 29 -1.43 -20.50 -13.56
N LEU A 30 -1.27 -19.58 -12.58
CA LEU A 30 -0.07 -18.73 -12.51
C LEU A 30 1.10 -19.54 -11.95
N ARG A 31 2.28 -19.30 -12.51
CA ARG A 31 3.54 -19.69 -11.87
C ARG A 31 3.75 -18.79 -10.64
N VAL A 32 4.14 -19.37 -9.51
CA VAL A 32 4.50 -18.61 -8.30
C VAL A 32 5.99 -18.76 -8.05
N VAL A 33 6.67 -17.64 -7.80
CA VAL A 33 8.08 -17.60 -7.40
C VAL A 33 8.18 -16.89 -6.06
N GLU A 34 8.73 -17.58 -5.08
CA GLU A 34 9.09 -17.02 -3.78
C GLU A 34 10.61 -16.84 -3.77
N ALA A 35 11.09 -15.60 -3.68
CA ALA A 35 12.52 -15.31 -3.79
C ALA A 35 12.91 -14.11 -2.92
N ALA A 36 14.12 -14.17 -2.36
CA ALA A 36 14.75 -13.00 -1.76
C ALA A 36 15.02 -11.94 -2.84
N ALA A 37 15.07 -10.67 -2.44
CA ALA A 37 15.25 -9.56 -3.39
C ALA A 37 16.54 -9.71 -4.21
N SER A 38 17.65 -10.11 -3.58
CA SER A 38 18.91 -10.38 -4.27
C SER A 38 18.78 -11.44 -5.36
N ALA A 39 18.07 -12.54 -5.10
CA ALA A 39 17.87 -13.59 -6.10
C ALA A 39 17.02 -13.14 -7.30
N VAL A 40 16.13 -12.15 -7.10
CA VAL A 40 15.35 -11.55 -8.20
C VAL A 40 16.21 -10.56 -8.99
N SER A 41 17.10 -9.83 -8.31
CA SER A 41 17.96 -8.82 -8.92
C SER A 41 19.25 -9.38 -9.56
N GLU A 42 19.77 -10.52 -9.07
CA GLU A 42 21.04 -11.14 -9.51
C GLU A 42 20.87 -12.34 -10.46
N GLY A 43 19.63 -12.66 -10.87
CA GLY A 43 19.39 -13.74 -11.83
C GLY A 43 20.19 -13.53 -13.13
N PRO A 44 20.93 -14.53 -13.62
CA PRO A 44 21.82 -14.36 -14.78
C PRO A 44 20.99 -14.12 -16.03
N GLY A 45 21.12 -12.92 -16.59
CA GLY A 45 20.54 -12.53 -17.87
C GLY A 45 19.39 -11.53 -17.76
N ARG A 46 19.57 -10.42 -18.47
CA ARG A 46 18.46 -9.69 -19.13
C ARG A 46 17.40 -10.66 -19.68
N PRO A 47 16.27 -10.13 -20.14
CA PRO A 47 14.95 -10.19 -19.51
C PRO A 47 14.43 -11.62 -19.20
N GLY A 48 15.23 -12.66 -18.95
CA GLY A 48 14.86 -14.08 -19.03
C GLY A 48 13.77 -14.66 -18.10
N TRP A 49 13.14 -13.84 -17.26
CA TRP A 49 11.96 -14.23 -16.48
C TRP A 49 10.67 -13.56 -16.99
N ALA A 50 10.82 -12.47 -17.75
CA ALA A 50 9.80 -11.80 -18.58
C ALA A 50 9.97 -12.11 -20.09
N ALA A 51 11.13 -12.62 -20.50
CA ALA A 51 11.45 -13.13 -21.81
C ALA A 51 11.48 -14.65 -21.69
N GLY A 52 10.32 -15.27 -21.92
CA GLY A 52 10.35 -16.62 -22.44
C GLY A 52 11.18 -16.64 -23.70
N ALA A 53 11.85 -17.77 -23.92
CA ALA A 53 12.34 -18.11 -25.23
C ALA A 53 11.22 -17.86 -26.25
N GLU A 54 11.50 -17.00 -27.22
CA GLU A 54 10.72 -16.78 -28.44
C GLU A 54 9.28 -16.24 -28.25
N GLY A 55 9.16 -14.90 -28.25
CA GLY A 55 7.99 -14.20 -28.81
C GLY A 55 6.65 -14.25 -28.07
N GLY A 56 6.54 -14.90 -26.91
CA GLY A 56 5.31 -14.90 -26.11
C GLY A 56 5.15 -13.67 -25.23
N ALA A 57 3.93 -13.11 -25.13
CA ALA A 57 3.63 -12.11 -24.10
C ALA A 57 3.70 -12.77 -22.71
N HIS A 58 4.48 -12.20 -21.79
CA HIS A 58 4.57 -12.64 -20.40
C HIS A 58 4.04 -11.54 -19.48
N SER A 59 3.18 -11.91 -18.53
CA SER A 59 2.71 -10.97 -17.51
C SER A 59 3.30 -11.31 -16.16
N VAL A 60 3.91 -10.30 -15.55
CA VAL A 60 4.50 -10.38 -14.21
C VAL A 60 3.61 -9.64 -13.23
N HIS A 61 3.37 -10.26 -12.09
CA HIS A 61 2.66 -9.66 -10.96
C HIS A 61 3.56 -9.69 -9.73
N LEU A 62 3.57 -8.60 -8.96
CA LEU A 62 4.33 -8.49 -7.72
C LEU A 62 3.37 -8.23 -6.56
N HIS A 63 3.52 -8.99 -5.48
CA HIS A 63 2.84 -8.69 -4.22
C HIS A 63 3.86 -8.69 -3.08
N ALA A 64 4.26 -7.50 -2.66
CA ALA A 64 5.26 -7.29 -1.64
C ALA A 64 5.03 -5.98 -0.89
N GLY A 65 5.77 -5.77 0.21
CA GLY A 65 5.86 -4.45 0.85
C GLY A 65 6.75 -3.49 0.03
N PRO A 66 6.64 -2.17 0.27
CA PRO A 66 7.32 -1.14 -0.53
C PRO A 66 8.83 -1.38 -0.69
N SER A 67 9.56 -1.60 0.41
CA SER A 67 11.02 -1.77 0.37
C SER A 67 11.49 -2.96 -0.46
N PHE A 68 10.72 -4.06 -0.48
CA PHE A 68 11.04 -5.19 -1.37
C PHE A 68 10.72 -4.84 -2.82
N ALA A 69 9.60 -4.16 -3.04
CA ALA A 69 9.16 -3.76 -4.37
C ALA A 69 10.17 -2.81 -5.03
N ASP A 70 10.68 -1.82 -4.30
CA ASP A 70 11.68 -0.86 -4.80
C ASP A 70 12.94 -1.54 -5.35
N VAL A 71 13.39 -2.62 -4.69
CA VAL A 71 14.60 -3.35 -5.09
C VAL A 71 14.37 -4.17 -6.36
N VAL A 72 13.20 -4.80 -6.50
CA VAL A 72 12.97 -5.81 -7.54
C VAL A 72 12.27 -5.24 -8.77
N ALA A 73 11.41 -4.23 -8.61
CA ALA A 73 10.55 -3.68 -9.68
C ALA A 73 11.31 -3.30 -10.97
N PRO A 74 12.51 -2.67 -10.92
CA PRO A 74 13.29 -2.38 -12.13
C PRO A 74 13.68 -3.64 -12.91
N ALA A 75 14.10 -4.70 -12.21
CA ALA A 75 14.42 -6.00 -12.83
C ALA A 75 13.16 -6.67 -13.40
N LEU A 76 11.97 -6.30 -12.91
CA LEU A 76 10.67 -6.76 -13.41
C LEU A 76 10.09 -5.97 -14.57
N GLY A 77 10.66 -4.83 -14.92
CA GLY A 77 10.00 -3.89 -15.83
C GLY A 77 8.63 -3.46 -15.29
N VAL A 78 8.43 -3.48 -13.97
CA VAL A 78 7.20 -3.05 -13.31
C VAL A 78 7.41 -1.63 -12.83
N ALA A 79 6.52 -0.72 -13.23
CA ALA A 79 6.49 0.62 -12.66
C ALA A 79 5.73 0.60 -11.33
N LEU A 80 6.34 1.16 -10.28
CA LEU A 80 5.67 1.38 -9.01
C LEU A 80 4.90 2.70 -9.06
N LEU A 81 3.62 2.63 -8.71
CA LEU A 81 2.76 3.80 -8.62
C LEU A 81 2.65 4.22 -7.15
N GLU A 82 2.96 5.47 -6.89
CA GLU A 82 2.83 6.07 -5.57
C GLU A 82 2.08 7.40 -5.69
N ALA A 83 1.14 7.63 -4.78
CA ALA A 83 0.42 8.89 -4.73
C ALA A 83 1.34 10.00 -4.19
N PRO A 84 1.23 11.25 -4.68
CA PRO A 84 1.92 12.38 -4.06
C PRO A 84 1.60 12.47 -2.56
N ALA A 85 2.58 12.89 -1.75
CA ALA A 85 2.46 12.93 -0.28
C ALA A 85 1.26 13.76 0.23
N ASP A 86 0.84 14.75 -0.53
CA ASP A 86 -0.28 15.64 -0.24
C ASP A 86 -1.60 15.22 -0.90
N TRP A 87 -1.64 14.07 -1.61
CA TRP A 87 -2.80 13.63 -2.37
C TRP A 87 -4.09 13.60 -1.54
N LEU A 88 -4.02 13.05 -0.31
CA LEU A 88 -5.18 12.98 0.60
C LEU A 88 -5.69 14.37 1.01
N ALA A 89 -4.79 15.35 1.14
CA ALA A 89 -5.12 16.73 1.51
C ALA A 89 -5.75 17.52 0.34
N ARG A 90 -5.54 17.07 -0.91
CA ARG A 90 -6.14 17.68 -2.11
C ARG A 90 -7.50 17.11 -2.49
N LEU A 91 -7.97 16.06 -1.82
CA LEU A 91 -9.29 15.50 -2.12
C LEU A 91 -10.41 16.48 -1.73
N PRO A 92 -11.52 16.51 -2.49
CA PRO A 92 -12.71 17.26 -2.10
C PRO A 92 -13.17 16.89 -0.68
N ARG A 93 -13.56 17.90 0.10
CA ARG A 93 -14.07 17.69 1.48
C ARG A 93 -15.27 16.75 1.54
N ALA A 94 -16.06 16.69 0.46
CA ALA A 94 -17.17 15.74 0.33
C ALA A 94 -16.71 14.26 0.35
N LEU A 95 -15.46 13.96 0.00
CA LEU A 95 -14.90 12.61 0.08
C LEU A 95 -14.23 12.33 1.43
N THR A 96 -13.51 13.32 1.98
CA THR A 96 -12.78 13.13 3.24
C THR A 96 -13.67 13.26 4.47
N GLN A 97 -14.76 14.04 4.37
CA GLN A 97 -15.69 14.41 5.44
C GLN A 97 -15.03 15.06 6.67
N ARG A 98 -13.75 15.43 6.54
CA ARG A 98 -12.92 16.11 7.54
C ARG A 98 -11.85 16.94 6.87
N GLU A 99 -11.23 17.81 7.63
CA GLU A 99 -10.02 18.48 7.17
C GLU A 99 -8.82 17.52 7.23
N VAL A 100 -8.04 17.49 6.15
CA VAL A 100 -6.74 16.84 6.08
C VAL A 100 -5.74 17.85 5.55
N ARG A 101 -4.63 18.05 6.26
CA ARG A 101 -3.55 18.96 5.87
C ARG A 101 -2.27 18.17 5.68
N ALA A 102 -1.52 18.47 4.63
CA ALA A 102 -0.14 18.06 4.48
C ALA A 102 0.75 19.23 4.95
N MET A 103 1.69 18.96 5.86
CA MET A 103 2.63 19.97 6.35
C MET A 103 3.94 19.33 6.82
N PRO A 104 5.05 20.08 6.89
CA PRO A 104 6.26 19.63 7.57
C PRO A 104 5.99 19.29 9.04
N ILE A 105 6.58 18.21 9.55
CA ILE A 105 6.43 17.79 10.95
C ILE A 105 6.91 18.88 11.93
N GLY A 106 7.92 19.66 11.52
CA GLY A 106 8.40 20.83 12.28
C GLY A 106 7.30 21.85 12.56
N GLU A 107 6.36 22.04 11.63
CA GLU A 107 5.21 22.91 11.85
C GLU A 107 4.16 22.27 12.76
N ALA A 108 3.96 20.96 12.63
CA ALA A 108 3.00 20.20 13.43
C ALA A 108 3.33 20.20 14.93
N TYR A 109 4.59 20.38 15.33
CA TYR A 109 4.98 20.56 16.73
C TYR A 109 4.27 21.71 17.44
N ARG A 110 3.76 22.70 16.69
CA ARG A 110 3.03 23.87 17.24
C ARG A 110 1.57 23.59 17.55
N LEU A 111 1.03 22.43 17.18
CA LEU A 111 -0.35 22.06 17.47
C LEU A 111 -0.53 21.89 19.00
N ARG A 112 -1.63 22.45 19.54
CA ARG A 112 -1.96 22.47 20.99
C ARG A 112 -3.29 21.79 21.29
N ARG A 113 -3.66 20.82 20.46
CA ARG A 113 -4.92 20.07 20.56
C ARG A 113 -4.68 18.63 20.10
N PRO A 114 -5.58 17.70 20.47
CA PRO A 114 -5.56 16.36 19.92
C PRO A 114 -5.67 16.37 18.40
N VAL A 115 -4.80 15.60 17.75
CA VAL A 115 -4.72 15.47 16.28
C VAL A 115 -4.39 14.05 15.89
N PHE A 116 -4.99 13.58 14.79
CA PHE A 116 -4.52 12.35 14.15
C PHE A 116 -3.38 12.71 13.19
N VAL A 117 -2.22 12.06 13.34
CA VAL A 117 -1.04 12.30 12.51
C VAL A 117 -0.53 10.97 11.95
N LYS A 118 -0.15 10.97 10.68
CA LYS A 118 0.52 9.82 10.04
C LYS A 118 1.48 10.26 8.94
N SER A 119 2.40 9.35 8.60
CA SER A 119 3.12 9.41 7.32
C SER A 119 2.15 9.34 6.13
N PRO A 120 2.43 10.04 5.02
CA PRO A 120 1.62 9.96 3.81
C PRO A 120 1.52 8.55 3.23
N ASN A 121 2.67 7.96 2.87
CA ASN A 121 2.77 6.72 2.11
C ASN A 121 3.58 5.63 2.83
N ASP A 122 4.60 6.02 3.60
CA ASP A 122 5.39 5.12 4.43
C ASP A 122 4.78 4.93 5.83
N LYS A 123 5.52 4.26 6.71
CA LYS A 123 5.15 3.99 8.12
C LYS A 123 6.15 4.59 9.11
N GLY A 124 6.92 5.60 8.71
CA GLY A 124 7.94 6.25 9.53
C GLY A 124 7.36 7.01 10.72
N ILE A 125 6.22 7.66 10.55
CA ILE A 125 5.42 8.24 11.63
C ILE A 125 4.22 7.34 11.91
N SER A 126 4.15 6.82 13.14
CA SER A 126 3.04 6.01 13.62
C SER A 126 1.71 6.72 13.43
N ALA A 127 0.77 6.04 12.75
CA ALA A 127 -0.57 6.56 12.50
C ALA A 127 -1.42 6.49 13.79
N LEU A 128 -1.46 7.59 14.54
CA LEU A 128 -2.06 7.65 15.87
C LEU A 128 -2.75 8.99 16.13
N VAL A 129 -3.57 9.02 17.18
CA VAL A 129 -4.01 10.27 17.80
C VAL A 129 -2.95 10.70 18.82
N TYR A 130 -2.34 11.85 18.57
CA TYR A 130 -1.42 12.51 19.49
C TYR A 130 -2.19 13.51 20.33
N ALA A 131 -1.85 13.61 21.63
CA ALA A 131 -2.50 14.56 22.54
C ALA A 131 -2.30 16.01 22.08
N ASP A 132 -1.13 16.32 21.52
CA ASP A 132 -0.77 17.57 20.87
C ASP A 132 0.53 17.38 20.05
N GLY A 133 1.01 18.45 19.41
CA GLY A 133 2.22 18.42 18.58
C GLY A 133 3.52 18.09 19.33
N SER A 134 3.59 18.31 20.65
CA SER A 134 4.78 17.99 21.46
C SER A 134 5.01 16.50 21.65
N ARG A 135 4.01 15.67 21.33
CA ARG A 135 4.09 14.21 21.42
C ARG A 135 4.54 13.54 20.12
N LEU A 136 4.74 14.30 19.06
CA LEU A 136 5.29 13.78 17.80
C LEU A 136 6.77 13.40 17.99
N PRO A 137 7.31 12.47 17.18
CA PRO A 137 8.74 12.22 17.14
C PRO A 137 9.50 13.53 16.95
N GLY A 138 10.47 13.82 17.81
CA GLY A 138 11.21 15.07 17.79
C GLY A 138 12.22 15.17 16.63
N PRO A 139 12.88 16.34 16.47
CA PRO A 139 13.84 16.58 15.40
C PRO A 139 15.06 15.64 15.43
N ASP A 140 15.38 15.06 16.59
CA ASP A 140 16.47 14.09 16.73
C ASP A 140 16.13 12.72 16.10
N ALA A 141 14.85 12.46 15.81
CA ALA A 141 14.37 11.22 15.23
C ALA A 141 13.93 11.37 13.78
N VAL A 142 13.44 12.55 13.38
CA VAL A 142 12.84 12.80 12.07
C VAL A 142 13.19 14.22 11.60
N ASP A 143 13.62 14.35 10.34
CA ASP A 143 13.87 15.64 9.71
C ASP A 143 12.61 16.53 9.82
N PRO A 144 12.69 17.75 10.40
CA PRO A 144 11.58 18.70 10.50
C PRO A 144 10.87 19.02 9.17
N ALA A 145 11.54 18.86 8.03
CA ALA A 145 10.98 19.03 6.69
C ALA A 145 10.10 17.86 6.23
N THR A 146 10.14 16.72 6.93
CA THR A 146 9.35 15.52 6.60
C THR A 146 7.86 15.85 6.58
N VAL A 147 7.20 15.59 5.46
CA VAL A 147 5.76 15.84 5.31
C VAL A 147 4.96 14.81 6.11
N VAL A 148 4.02 15.30 6.91
CA VAL A 148 3.01 14.51 7.61
C VAL A 148 1.61 14.92 7.19
N LEU A 149 0.68 13.96 7.29
CA LEU A 149 -0.74 14.23 7.17
C LEU A 149 -1.33 14.43 8.57
N VAL A 150 -1.95 15.58 8.78
CA VAL A 150 -2.66 15.95 10.00
C VAL A 150 -4.14 16.00 9.69
N SER A 151 -4.97 15.33 10.49
CA SER A 151 -6.42 15.46 10.39
C SER A 151 -7.08 15.63 11.74
N ASP A 152 -8.34 16.06 11.70
CA ASP A 152 -9.22 15.94 12.85
C ASP A 152 -9.36 14.47 13.28
N VAL A 153 -9.57 14.27 14.57
CA VAL A 153 -9.82 12.94 15.14
C VAL A 153 -11.21 12.50 14.72
N MET A 154 -11.30 11.32 14.11
CA MET A 154 -12.56 10.73 13.69
C MET A 154 -12.71 9.32 14.27
N THR A 155 -13.96 8.96 14.55
CA THR A 155 -14.36 7.59 14.85
C THR A 155 -15.13 7.06 13.67
N PHE A 156 -14.65 5.95 13.10
CA PHE A 156 -15.36 5.25 12.04
C PHE A 156 -16.32 4.24 12.66
N ALA A 157 -17.60 4.30 12.28
CA ALA A 157 -18.56 3.26 12.63
C ALA A 157 -18.13 1.94 11.99
N VAL A 158 -17.85 1.97 10.69
CA VAL A 158 -17.34 0.85 9.91
C VAL A 158 -16.27 1.35 8.95
N GLU A 159 -15.22 0.57 8.76
CA GLU A 159 -14.15 0.83 7.80
C GLU A 159 -14.16 -0.24 6.71
N TYR A 160 -14.15 0.21 5.46
CA TYR A 160 -14.05 -0.66 4.29
C TYR A 160 -12.74 -0.42 3.56
N ARG A 161 -12.20 -1.49 2.97
CA ARG A 161 -11.10 -1.42 2.01
C ARG A 161 -11.66 -1.71 0.63
N LEU A 162 -11.43 -0.79 -0.29
CA LEU A 162 -11.75 -0.96 -1.70
C LEU A 162 -10.49 -1.45 -2.43
N PHE A 163 -10.66 -2.39 -3.36
CA PHE A 163 -9.58 -2.94 -4.16
C PHE A 163 -9.79 -2.47 -5.61
N LEU A 164 -8.86 -1.64 -6.07
CA LEU A 164 -8.94 -0.98 -7.36
C LEU A 164 -7.95 -1.58 -8.35
N LEU A 165 -8.35 -1.62 -9.62
CA LEU A 165 -7.50 -1.93 -10.77
C LEU A 165 -7.96 -1.03 -11.91
N ASP A 166 -7.02 -0.40 -12.61
CA ASP A 166 -7.28 0.48 -13.77
C ASP A 166 -8.37 1.55 -13.53
N GLY A 167 -8.34 2.14 -12.32
CA GLY A 167 -9.28 3.19 -11.92
C GLY A 167 -10.68 2.71 -11.52
N ALA A 168 -10.96 1.41 -11.59
CA ALA A 168 -12.24 0.82 -11.21
C ALA A 168 -12.14 0.05 -9.88
N VAL A 169 -13.20 0.16 -9.05
CA VAL A 169 -13.36 -0.67 -7.85
C VAL A 169 -13.85 -2.04 -8.28
N HIS A 170 -13.08 -3.10 -8.01
CA HIS A 170 -13.44 -4.48 -8.38
C HIS A 170 -14.06 -5.27 -7.23
N THR A 171 -13.66 -4.96 -6.00
CA THR A 171 -14.19 -5.62 -4.81
C THR A 171 -13.91 -4.76 -3.59
N ALA A 172 -14.53 -5.11 -2.48
CA ALA A 172 -14.31 -4.47 -1.20
C ALA A 172 -14.27 -5.52 -0.08
N SER A 173 -13.80 -5.12 1.09
CA SER A 173 -13.89 -5.91 2.32
C SER A 173 -14.12 -5.00 3.51
N GLN A 174 -14.90 -5.44 4.48
CA GLN A 174 -14.92 -4.81 5.79
C GLN A 174 -13.58 -5.07 6.48
N TYR A 175 -13.01 -4.01 7.03
CA TYR A 175 -11.73 -4.04 7.73
C TYR A 175 -11.92 -3.93 9.24
N ALA A 176 -12.70 -2.95 9.67
CA ALA A 176 -12.91 -2.66 11.08
C ALA A 176 -14.34 -2.18 11.34
N GLU A 177 -14.73 -2.24 12.60
CA GLU A 177 -15.95 -1.67 13.14
C GLU A 177 -15.66 -1.11 14.52
N ALA A 178 -16.14 0.11 14.79
CA ALA A 178 -15.87 0.82 16.04
C ALA A 178 -14.37 0.78 16.44
N GLY A 179 -13.48 0.95 15.46
CA GLY A 179 -12.03 0.94 15.66
C GLY A 179 -11.40 -0.43 15.97
N ARG A 180 -12.15 -1.53 15.86
CA ARG A 180 -11.65 -2.90 16.08
C ARG A 180 -11.66 -3.71 14.80
N LEU A 181 -10.63 -4.54 14.61
CA LEU A 181 -10.51 -5.40 13.43
C LEU A 181 -11.74 -6.31 13.32
N ARG A 182 -12.46 -6.20 12.20
CA ARG A 182 -13.63 -7.01 11.85
C ARG A 182 -13.56 -7.33 10.37
N LEU A 183 -12.78 -8.36 10.04
CA LEU A 183 -12.56 -8.80 8.67
C LEU A 183 -13.78 -9.54 8.14
N GLY A 184 -14.32 -9.09 7.01
CA GLY A 184 -15.49 -9.71 6.41
C GLY A 184 -15.78 -9.21 5.00
N PRO A 185 -16.81 -9.76 4.34
CA PRO A 185 -17.32 -9.20 3.10
C PRO A 185 -17.84 -7.77 3.35
N PRO A 186 -17.91 -6.93 2.30
CA PRO A 186 -18.53 -5.61 2.40
C PRO A 186 -20.05 -5.79 2.57
N THR A 187 -20.70 -4.83 3.24
CA THR A 187 -22.17 -4.78 3.24
C THR A 187 -22.66 -4.35 1.87
N ALA A 188 -23.91 -4.67 1.51
CA ALA A 188 -24.50 -4.25 0.23
C ALA A 188 -24.48 -2.71 0.08
N ALA A 189 -24.71 -1.98 1.18
CA ALA A 189 -24.64 -0.52 1.21
C ALA A 189 -23.24 0.05 0.95
N ALA A 190 -22.16 -0.73 1.17
CA ALA A 190 -20.79 -0.30 0.92
C ALA A 190 -20.36 -0.44 -0.56
N LEU A 191 -21.19 -1.11 -1.38
CA LEU A 191 -20.96 -1.33 -2.81
C LEU A 191 -21.94 -0.53 -3.70
N ALA A 192 -22.92 0.14 -3.09
CA ALA A 192 -23.91 0.99 -3.76
C ALA A 192 -23.35 2.40 -3.99
#